data_AF-A0A421JWI4-F1
#
_entry.id   AF-A0A421JWI4-F1
#
_cell.length_a   1.000
_cell.length_b   1.000
_cell.length_c   1.000
_cell.angle_alpha   90.00
_cell.angle_beta   90.00
_cell.angle_gamma   90.00
#
_symmetry.space_group_name_H-M   'P 1'
#
loop_
_entity.id
_entity.type
_entity.pdbx_description
1 polymer ?
#
loop_
_entity_poly.entity_id
_entity_poly.type
_entity_poly.pdbx_seq_one_letter_code
_entity_poly.pdbx_strand_id
1 'polypeptide(L)'
;MYKPKFKPRPNTSGFIISKPTIDLSHIRTEISQIPTFKRKVVYLYKQFYKLRDIQYDKQYWNTKLYEAVLLRNFKHISFNNRRRVILSTTDELNEEELVERMLNTLAFVFNSTVYSDDPRIFNEILNFDDLNKAKKSTIEADVIGTILRLDGIKPNVIKYDFKYQWWKQLRDDLNKVQDWDNISRKQLKSLKLEWISFYQYETTLMRLNENLKLCL
;
A
#
# COMPACT_ATOMS: atom_id res chain seq x y z
N MET A 1 17.52 9.40 -4.72
CA MET A 1 16.43 10.08 -5.46
C MET A 1 15.80 9.06 -6.40
N TYR A 2 14.54 8.65 -6.20
CA TYR A 2 13.91 7.63 -7.05
C TYR A 2 13.50 8.29 -8.37
N LYS A 3 14.21 7.97 -9.46
CA LYS A 3 13.88 8.47 -10.80
C LYS A 3 12.81 7.57 -11.43
N PRO A 4 11.83 8.14 -12.12
CA PRO A 4 10.85 7.37 -12.88
C PRO A 4 11.53 6.60 -14.03
N LYS A 5 11.29 5.28 -14.10
CA LYS A 5 11.69 4.40 -15.21
C LYS A 5 10.41 3.94 -15.93
N PHE A 6 9.85 4.76 -16.82
CA PHE A 6 8.52 4.48 -17.39
C PHE A 6 8.54 4.18 -18.87
N LYS A 7 7.97 3.03 -19.22
CA LYS A 7 7.34 2.78 -20.53
C LYS A 7 5.95 2.17 -20.35
N PRO A 8 5.00 2.49 -21.24
CA PRO A 8 3.64 1.96 -21.18
C PRO A 8 3.59 0.46 -21.49
N ARG A 9 2.55 -0.21 -20.99
CA ARG A 9 2.25 -1.61 -21.27
C ARG A 9 1.89 -1.86 -22.74
N PRO A 10 2.62 -2.68 -23.52
CA PRO A 10 2.09 -3.28 -24.73
C PRO A 10 1.18 -4.46 -24.36
N ASN A 11 0.07 -4.63 -25.09
CA ASN A 11 -0.81 -5.82 -25.06
C ASN A 11 -1.59 -6.09 -23.76
N THR A 12 -2.30 -5.09 -23.25
CA THR A 12 -3.47 -5.32 -22.39
C THR A 12 -4.64 -5.78 -23.25
N SER A 13 -5.29 -6.90 -22.88
CA SER A 13 -6.39 -7.56 -23.61
C SER A 13 -7.73 -6.78 -23.63
N GLY A 14 -7.67 -5.44 -23.65
CA GLY A 14 -8.83 -4.57 -23.71
C GLY A 14 -8.46 -3.16 -24.18
N PHE A 15 -9.42 -2.47 -24.79
CA PHE A 15 -9.30 -1.05 -25.15
C PHE A 15 -9.13 -0.21 -23.87
N ILE A 16 -7.93 0.35 -23.66
CA ILE A 16 -7.69 1.31 -22.58
C ILE A 16 -8.18 2.68 -23.06
N ILE A 17 -9.42 3.04 -22.71
CA ILE A 17 -10.05 4.32 -23.11
C ILE A 17 -9.49 5.52 -22.31
N SER A 18 -8.88 5.29 -21.15
CA SER A 18 -8.18 6.33 -20.40
C SER A 18 -7.01 5.77 -19.60
N LYS A 19 -5.78 6.18 -19.93
CA LYS A 19 -4.61 5.96 -19.07
C LYS A 19 -4.48 7.14 -18.11
N PRO A 20 -4.39 6.94 -16.79
CA PRO A 20 -4.03 8.03 -15.90
C PRO A 20 -2.55 8.36 -16.08
N THR A 21 -2.23 9.25 -17.02
CA THR A 21 -0.93 9.93 -17.09
C THR A 21 -0.94 11.05 -16.06
N ILE A 22 -0.49 10.75 -14.84
CA ILE A 22 -0.11 11.79 -13.89
C ILE A 22 1.34 12.20 -14.17
N ASP A 23 1.60 13.50 -14.19
CA ASP A 23 2.97 14.03 -14.20
C ASP A 23 3.41 14.27 -12.75
N LEU A 24 4.27 13.38 -12.25
CA LEU A 24 4.80 13.45 -10.88
C LEU A 24 5.63 14.72 -10.63
N SER A 25 6.30 15.23 -11.67
CA SER A 25 7.09 16.46 -11.57
C SER A 25 6.18 17.67 -11.42
N HIS A 26 5.14 17.74 -12.24
CA HIS A 26 4.11 18.79 -12.16
C HIS A 26 3.39 18.78 -10.80
N ILE A 27 3.00 17.59 -10.32
CA ILE A 27 2.34 17.40 -9.03
C ILE A 27 3.18 17.98 -7.88
N ARG A 28 4.51 17.79 -7.92
CA ARG A 28 5.42 18.32 -6.89
C ARG A 28 5.50 19.85 -6.92
N THR A 29 5.43 20.46 -8.09
CA THR A 29 5.37 21.91 -8.23
C THR A 29 4.02 22.43 -7.72
N GLU A 30 2.90 21.83 -8.15
CA GLU A 30 1.56 22.27 -7.72
C GLU A 30 1.37 22.17 -6.21
N ILE A 31 1.82 21.07 -5.58
CA ILE A 31 1.61 20.88 -4.14
C ILE A 31 2.37 21.88 -3.28
N SER A 32 3.53 22.38 -3.75
CA SER A 32 4.28 23.44 -3.06
C SER A 32 3.54 24.78 -3.04
N GLN A 33 2.65 25.03 -4.01
CA GLN A 33 1.86 26.25 -4.11
C GLN A 33 0.58 26.20 -3.25
N ILE A 34 0.20 25.03 -2.73
CA ILE A 34 -1.00 24.88 -1.91
C ILE A 34 -0.70 25.33 -0.47
N PRO A 35 -1.48 26.28 0.09
CA PRO A 35 -1.10 26.96 1.33
C PRO A 35 -1.31 26.14 2.61
N THR A 36 -2.27 25.21 2.62
CA THR A 36 -2.63 24.48 3.86
C THR A 36 -2.47 22.97 3.70
N PHE A 37 -2.01 22.31 4.77
CA PHE A 37 -1.83 20.85 4.79
C PHE A 37 -3.11 20.10 4.44
N LYS A 38 -4.26 20.51 4.99
CA LYS A 38 -5.56 19.92 4.64
C LYS A 38 -5.85 19.97 3.14
N ARG A 39 -5.55 21.07 2.46
CA ARG A 39 -5.72 21.19 1.00
C ARG A 39 -4.71 20.33 0.25
N LYS A 40 -3.46 20.23 0.72
CA LYS A 40 -2.43 19.33 0.15
C LYS A 40 -2.89 17.87 0.22
N VAL A 41 -3.42 17.43 1.37
CA VAL A 41 -3.96 16.08 1.56
C VAL A 41 -5.12 15.79 0.62
N VAL A 42 -6.08 16.73 0.47
CA VAL A 42 -7.20 16.58 -0.48
C VAL A 42 -6.71 16.50 -1.93
N TYR A 43 -5.71 17.31 -2.28
CA TYR A 43 -5.11 17.28 -3.61
C TYR A 43 -4.41 15.93 -3.87
N LEU A 44 -3.61 15.44 -2.92
CA LEU A 44 -2.96 14.12 -3.00
C LEU A 44 -3.97 12.99 -3.13
N TYR A 45 -5.05 13.00 -2.34
CA TYR A 45 -6.15 12.04 -2.46
C TYR A 45 -6.68 11.96 -3.90
N LYS A 46 -6.91 13.12 -4.54
CA LYS A 46 -7.36 13.17 -5.95
C LYS A 46 -6.34 12.54 -6.89
N GLN A 47 -5.04 12.75 -6.67
CA GLN A 47 -4.01 12.11 -7.52
C GLN A 47 -3.97 10.60 -7.32
N PHE A 48 -4.04 10.10 -6.08
CA PHE A 48 -4.16 8.66 -5.84
C PHE A 48 -5.44 8.07 -6.44
N TYR A 49 -6.56 8.81 -6.40
CA TYR A 49 -7.83 8.37 -6.98
C TYR A 49 -7.78 8.28 -8.51
N LYS A 50 -6.96 9.11 -9.18
CA LYS A 50 -6.70 8.95 -10.62
C LYS A 50 -6.00 7.62 -10.94
N LEU A 51 -5.22 7.08 -10.00
CA LEU A 51 -4.54 5.79 -10.15
C LEU A 51 -5.41 4.57 -9.82
N ARG A 52 -6.73 4.74 -9.60
CA ARG A 52 -7.64 3.64 -9.23
C ARG A 52 -7.79 2.55 -10.29
N ASP A 53 -7.49 2.87 -11.54
CA ASP A 53 -7.55 1.93 -12.67
C ASP A 53 -6.30 1.04 -12.69
N ILE A 54 -6.09 0.33 -11.60
CA ILE A 54 -4.94 -0.56 -11.40
C ILE A 54 -5.17 -1.85 -12.20
N GLN A 55 -4.44 -2.00 -13.30
CA GLN A 55 -4.57 -3.16 -14.20
C GLN A 55 -3.74 -4.35 -13.71
N TYR A 56 -4.30 -5.12 -12.78
CA TYR A 56 -3.85 -6.50 -12.48
C TYR A 56 -4.92 -7.50 -12.92
N ASP A 57 -4.53 -8.77 -13.10
CA ASP A 57 -5.26 -9.95 -13.64
C ASP A 57 -6.75 -10.15 -13.20
N LYS A 58 -7.30 -9.33 -12.30
CA LYS A 58 -8.73 -9.30 -11.88
C LYS A 58 -9.22 -7.86 -11.69
N GLN A 59 -9.51 -7.19 -12.81
CA GLN A 59 -9.66 -5.74 -12.92
C GLN A 59 -10.76 -5.13 -12.02
N TYR A 60 -11.94 -5.74 -11.93
CA TYR A 60 -13.09 -5.11 -11.25
C TYR A 60 -13.02 -5.14 -9.70
N TRP A 61 -12.53 -6.24 -9.12
CA TRP A 61 -12.45 -6.38 -7.66
C TRP A 61 -11.37 -5.48 -7.06
N ASN A 62 -10.26 -5.30 -7.77
CA ASN A 62 -9.13 -4.53 -7.28
C ASN A 62 -9.42 -3.02 -7.22
N THR A 63 -10.20 -2.47 -8.16
CA THR A 63 -10.56 -1.05 -8.15
C THR A 63 -11.37 -0.68 -6.92
N LYS A 64 -12.45 -1.40 -6.62
CA LYS A 64 -13.30 -1.12 -5.43
C LYS A 64 -12.53 -1.28 -4.12
N LEU A 65 -11.68 -2.32 -4.03
CA LEU A 65 -10.82 -2.52 -2.87
C LEU A 65 -9.83 -1.37 -2.70
N TYR A 66 -9.19 -0.94 -3.79
CA TYR A 66 -8.27 0.19 -3.77
C TYR A 66 -8.96 1.49 -3.34
N GLU A 67 -10.14 1.80 -3.89
CA GLU A 67 -10.92 2.97 -3.48
C GLU A 67 -11.28 2.93 -1.99
N ALA A 68 -11.68 1.77 -1.48
CA ALA A 68 -12.00 1.59 -0.07
C ALA A 68 -10.77 1.78 0.85
N VAL A 69 -9.62 1.23 0.45
CA VAL A 69 -8.34 1.43 1.15
C VAL A 69 -7.96 2.91 1.14
N LEU A 70 -8.04 3.56 -0.01
CA LEU A 70 -7.69 4.96 -0.18
C LEU A 70 -8.56 5.87 0.68
N LEU A 71 -9.88 5.69 0.63
CA LEU A 71 -10.83 6.47 1.43
C LEU A 71 -10.55 6.32 2.92
N ARG A 72 -10.31 5.09 3.38
CA ARG A 72 -10.04 4.81 4.79
C ARG A 72 -8.72 5.41 5.25
N ASN A 73 -7.66 5.28 4.44
CA ASN A 73 -6.35 5.85 4.73
C ASN A 73 -6.40 7.38 4.85
N PHE A 74 -7.05 8.06 3.91
CA PHE A 74 -7.12 9.53 3.90
C PHE A 74 -8.11 10.13 4.90
N LYS A 75 -9.18 9.42 5.25
CA LYS A 75 -10.25 9.95 6.12
C LYS A 75 -10.03 9.69 7.60
N HIS A 76 -9.45 8.53 7.96
CA HIS A 76 -9.50 8.04 9.33
C HIS A 76 -8.15 7.60 9.91
N ILE A 77 -7.19 7.21 9.07
CA ILE A 77 -5.93 6.64 9.56
C ILE A 77 -4.89 7.75 9.67
N SER A 78 -4.49 8.05 10.92
CA SER A 78 -3.29 8.86 11.17
C SER A 78 -2.04 8.01 11.00
N PHE A 79 -1.20 8.38 10.02
CA PHE A 79 0.07 7.69 9.77
C PHE A 79 0.98 7.75 11.00
N ASN A 80 1.10 8.90 11.66
CA ASN A 80 1.88 9.05 12.90
C ASN A 80 1.36 8.15 14.03
N ASN A 81 0.03 8.02 14.19
CA ASN A 81 -0.53 7.12 15.19
C ASN A 81 -0.13 5.66 14.92
N ARG A 82 -0.28 5.22 13.67
CA ARG A 82 0.10 3.88 13.24
C ARG A 82 1.60 3.62 13.43
N ARG A 83 2.45 4.58 13.01
CA ARG A 83 3.91 4.54 13.16
C ARG A 83 4.30 4.39 14.63
N ARG A 84 3.75 5.23 15.51
CA ARG A 84 3.99 5.20 16.96
C ARG A 84 3.60 3.86 17.58
N VAL A 85 2.42 3.32 17.26
CA VAL A 85 1.95 2.07 17.87
C VAL A 85 2.75 0.85 17.39
N ILE A 86 3.09 0.79 16.09
CA ILE A 86 3.76 -0.36 15.50
C ILE A 86 5.27 -0.35 15.78
N LEU A 87 5.93 0.79 15.59
CA LEU A 87 7.38 0.91 15.74
C LEU A 87 7.83 1.38 17.12
N SER A 88 6.89 1.73 18.01
CA SER A 88 7.18 2.30 19.34
C SER A 88 8.04 3.57 19.27
N THR A 89 7.93 4.35 18.17
CA THR A 89 8.67 5.61 17.97
C THR A 89 7.97 6.77 18.66
N THR A 90 8.73 7.64 19.32
CA THR A 90 8.22 8.89 19.92
C THR A 90 8.16 10.05 18.94
N ASP A 91 8.99 10.02 17.89
CA ASP A 91 9.11 11.13 16.95
C ASP A 91 7.92 11.14 16.00
N GLU A 92 7.16 12.23 15.97
CA GLU A 92 6.08 12.42 15.02
C GLU A 92 6.62 13.13 13.76
N LEU A 93 6.23 12.64 12.58
CA LEU A 93 6.56 13.31 11.35
C LEU A 93 5.80 14.63 11.28
N ASN A 94 6.51 15.70 10.93
CA ASN A 94 5.89 17.00 10.71
C ASN A 94 5.10 17.02 9.37
N GLU A 95 4.34 18.10 9.13
CA GLU A 95 3.51 18.21 7.92
C GLU A 95 4.32 18.14 6.62
N GLU A 96 5.53 18.70 6.60
CA GLU A 96 6.39 18.70 5.42
C GLU A 96 6.87 17.29 5.08
N GLU A 97 7.36 16.55 6.09
CA GLU A 97 7.77 15.16 5.94
C GLU A 97 6.61 14.26 5.54
N LEU A 98 5.41 14.46 6.12
CA LEU A 98 4.22 13.71 5.73
C LEU A 98 3.86 13.95 4.26
N VAL A 99 3.92 15.20 3.79
CA VAL A 99 3.67 15.51 2.38
C VAL A 99 4.72 14.88 1.47
N GLU A 100 6.01 14.95 1.83
CA GLU A 100 7.08 14.32 1.04
C GLU A 100 6.88 12.80 0.95
N ARG A 101 6.59 12.14 2.07
CA ARG A 101 6.34 10.70 2.09
C ARG A 101 5.08 10.32 1.31
N MET A 102 4.02 11.14 1.34
CA MET A 102 2.84 10.92 0.50
C MET A 102 3.16 11.06 -1.00
N LEU A 103 4.02 12.00 -1.40
CA LEU A 103 4.48 12.11 -2.79
C LEU A 103 5.33 10.90 -3.22
N ASN A 104 6.22 10.42 -2.35
CA ASN A 104 6.98 9.18 -2.60
C ASN A 104 6.03 7.98 -2.73
N THR A 105 4.99 7.93 -1.90
CA THR A 105 3.95 6.90 -1.96
C THR A 105 3.14 6.98 -3.25
N LEU A 106 2.84 8.19 -3.72
CA LEU A 106 2.15 8.38 -4.99
C LEU A 106 3.01 7.89 -6.15
N ALA A 107 4.31 8.18 -6.14
CA ALA A 107 5.26 7.64 -7.11
C ALA A 107 5.34 6.11 -7.03
N PHE A 108 5.37 5.54 -5.82
CA PHE A 108 5.36 4.09 -5.61
C PHE A 108 4.11 3.43 -6.20
N VAL A 109 2.91 3.98 -5.92
CA VAL A 109 1.65 3.48 -6.49
C VAL A 109 1.63 3.66 -8.01
N PHE A 110 2.16 4.76 -8.53
CA PHE A 110 2.30 4.95 -9.97
C PHE A 110 3.20 3.89 -10.60
N ASN A 111 4.34 3.55 -9.98
CA ASN A 111 5.23 2.49 -10.48
C ASN A 111 4.57 1.10 -10.47
N SER A 112 3.52 0.91 -9.66
CA SER A 112 2.73 -0.31 -9.65
C SER A 112 1.88 -0.45 -10.94
N THR A 113 1.50 0.67 -11.56
CA THR A 113 0.65 0.67 -12.77
C THR A 113 1.43 0.59 -14.09
N VAL A 114 2.76 0.71 -14.05
CA VAL A 114 3.65 0.67 -15.23
C VAL A 114 4.44 -0.64 -15.30
N TYR A 115 5.06 -0.93 -16.45
CA TYR A 115 6.01 -2.05 -16.54
C TYR A 115 7.44 -1.59 -16.23
N SER A 116 8.28 -2.55 -15.82
CA SER A 116 9.73 -2.37 -15.83
C SER A 116 10.20 -2.00 -17.22
N ASP A 117 11.22 -1.14 -17.33
CA ASP A 117 11.86 -0.76 -18.58
C ASP A 117 12.73 -1.91 -19.13
N ASP A 118 12.12 -3.09 -19.36
CA ASP A 118 12.75 -4.22 -20.04
C ASP A 118 12.40 -4.11 -21.54
N PRO A 119 13.39 -3.90 -22.43
CA PRO A 119 13.18 -3.79 -23.87
C PRO A 119 12.43 -5.00 -24.46
N ARG A 120 12.54 -6.17 -23.81
CA ARG A 120 11.98 -7.43 -24.30
C ARG A 120 10.46 -7.53 -24.13
N ILE A 121 9.82 -6.61 -23.40
CA ILE A 121 8.36 -6.58 -23.23
C ILE A 121 7.67 -6.12 -24.53
N PHE A 122 8.39 -5.44 -25.42
CA PHE A 122 7.92 -5.07 -26.76
C PHE A 122 8.19 -6.12 -27.82
N ASN A 123 8.84 -7.24 -27.47
CA ASN A 123 9.00 -8.35 -28.39
C ASN A 123 7.64 -9.01 -28.62
N GLU A 124 7.41 -9.48 -29.85
CA GLU A 124 6.22 -10.23 -30.19
C GLU A 124 6.11 -11.48 -29.29
N ILE A 125 4.92 -11.74 -28.76
CA ILE A 125 4.68 -12.90 -27.88
C ILE A 125 4.50 -14.12 -28.78
N LEU A 126 5.59 -14.85 -29.01
CA LEU A 126 5.59 -16.02 -29.89
C LEU A 126 5.35 -17.33 -29.15
N ASN A 127 5.65 -17.38 -27.84
CA ASN A 127 5.52 -18.57 -27.02
C ASN A 127 5.09 -18.26 -25.58
N PHE A 128 4.85 -19.33 -24.80
CA PHE A 128 4.38 -19.23 -23.42
C PHE A 128 5.42 -18.61 -22.47
N ASP A 129 6.71 -18.77 -22.76
CA ASP A 129 7.78 -18.15 -21.97
C ASP A 129 7.87 -16.63 -22.18
N ASP A 130 7.59 -16.17 -23.40
CA ASP A 130 7.52 -14.75 -23.74
C ASP A 130 6.29 -14.10 -23.13
N LEU A 131 5.17 -14.84 -23.05
CA LEU A 131 4.00 -14.42 -22.28
C LEU A 131 4.33 -14.27 -20.79
N ASN A 132 5.04 -15.24 -20.19
CA ASN A 132 5.45 -15.18 -18.79
C ASN A 132 6.42 -14.02 -18.51
N LYS A 133 7.34 -13.73 -19.44
CA LYS A 133 8.27 -12.59 -19.35
C LYS A 133 7.53 -11.25 -19.49
N ALA A 134 6.57 -11.14 -20.41
CA ALA A 134 5.76 -9.93 -20.61
C ALA A 134 4.80 -9.66 -19.43
N LYS A 135 4.41 -10.71 -18.69
CA LYS A 135 3.59 -10.61 -17.47
C LYS A 135 4.37 -10.25 -16.21
N LYS A 136 5.69 -10.03 -16.28
CA LYS A 136 6.51 -9.80 -15.09
C LYS A 136 6.03 -8.54 -14.33
N SER A 137 5.52 -8.78 -13.14
CA SER A 137 5.04 -7.74 -12.22
C SER A 137 6.22 -6.93 -11.65
N THR A 138 6.01 -5.64 -11.39
CA THR A 138 6.98 -4.83 -10.64
C THR A 138 6.89 -5.17 -9.15
N ILE A 139 7.94 -4.88 -8.38
CA ILE A 139 7.90 -5.10 -6.92
C ILE A 139 6.78 -4.22 -6.31
N GLU A 140 6.63 -3.00 -6.80
CA GLU A 140 5.54 -2.11 -6.40
C GLU A 140 4.18 -2.73 -6.70
N ALA A 141 4.01 -3.37 -7.85
CA ALA A 141 2.78 -4.08 -8.19
C ALA A 141 2.49 -5.26 -7.25
N ASP A 142 3.50 -6.06 -6.91
CA ASP A 142 3.34 -7.17 -5.98
C ASP A 142 3.03 -6.70 -4.55
N VAL A 143 3.65 -5.60 -4.12
CA VAL A 143 3.39 -4.97 -2.81
C VAL A 143 1.96 -4.41 -2.77
N ILE A 144 1.55 -3.61 -3.75
CA ILE A 144 0.19 -3.06 -3.81
C ILE A 144 -0.84 -4.19 -3.93
N GLY A 145 -0.59 -5.21 -4.76
CA GLY A 145 -1.44 -6.38 -4.87
C GLY A 145 -1.59 -7.12 -3.54
N THR A 146 -0.50 -7.24 -2.77
CA THR A 146 -0.53 -7.83 -1.42
C THR A 146 -1.32 -6.98 -0.44
N ILE A 147 -1.16 -5.65 -0.45
CA ILE A 147 -1.93 -4.71 0.38
C ILE A 147 -3.43 -4.88 0.11
N LEU A 148 -3.83 -4.90 -1.16
CA LEU A 148 -5.24 -5.04 -1.56
C LEU A 148 -5.82 -6.40 -1.16
N ARG A 149 -5.06 -7.48 -1.39
CA ARG A 149 -5.47 -8.84 -1.00
C ARG A 149 -5.65 -8.96 0.52
N LEU A 150 -4.67 -8.46 1.28
CA LEU A 150 -4.73 -8.51 2.75
C LEU A 150 -5.82 -7.61 3.30
N ASP A 151 -6.09 -6.45 2.69
CA ASP A 151 -7.25 -5.63 3.07
C ASP A 151 -8.58 -6.33 2.79
N GLY A 152 -8.67 -7.06 1.66
CA GLY A 152 -9.85 -7.84 1.30
C GLY A 152 -10.23 -8.89 2.33
N ILE A 153 -9.24 -9.54 2.96
CA ILE A 153 -9.48 -10.58 3.97
C ILE A 153 -9.39 -10.08 5.42
N LYS A 154 -8.92 -8.84 5.65
CA LYS A 154 -8.76 -8.27 6.98
C LYS A 154 -10.12 -8.14 7.70
N PRO A 155 -10.28 -8.73 8.91
CA PRO A 155 -11.51 -8.61 9.69
C PRO A 155 -11.89 -7.14 9.97
N ASN A 156 -13.19 -6.84 9.98
CA ASN A 156 -13.68 -5.48 10.21
C ASN A 156 -13.21 -4.90 11.55
N VAL A 157 -13.09 -5.74 12.59
CA VAL A 157 -12.58 -5.36 13.91
C VAL A 157 -11.13 -4.85 13.89
N ILE A 158 -10.33 -5.25 12.90
CA ILE A 158 -8.98 -4.73 12.67
C ILE A 158 -9.03 -3.55 11.69
N LYS A 159 -9.77 -3.70 10.59
CA LYS A 159 -9.84 -2.73 9.49
C LYS A 159 -10.30 -1.34 9.94
N TYR A 160 -11.28 -1.30 10.85
CA TYR A 160 -11.89 -0.06 11.32
C TYR A 160 -11.43 0.38 12.72
N ASP A 161 -10.43 -0.30 13.30
CA ASP A 161 -9.80 0.14 14.54
C ASP A 161 -8.69 1.16 14.28
N PHE A 162 -9.10 2.41 14.06
CA PHE A 162 -8.20 3.52 13.77
C PHE A 162 -7.28 3.91 14.93
N LYS A 163 -7.61 3.46 16.15
CA LYS A 163 -6.80 3.66 17.35
C LYS A 163 -5.73 2.58 17.50
N TYR A 164 -5.72 1.54 16.66
CA TYR A 164 -4.79 0.42 16.73
C TYR A 164 -4.81 -0.29 18.10
N GLN A 165 -5.98 -0.39 18.73
CA GLN A 165 -6.18 -1.12 19.99
C GLN A 165 -5.97 -2.63 19.82
N TRP A 166 -6.35 -3.20 18.67
CA TRP A 166 -6.15 -4.61 18.32
C TRP A 166 -4.68 -5.02 18.40
N TRP A 167 -3.77 -4.09 18.07
CA TRP A 167 -2.33 -4.29 18.13
C TRP A 167 -1.86 -4.53 19.56
N LYS A 168 -2.30 -3.64 20.47
CA LYS A 168 -2.00 -3.75 21.89
C LYS A 168 -2.63 -5.00 22.48
N GLN A 169 -3.91 -5.26 22.16
CA GLN A 169 -4.62 -6.46 22.61
C GLN A 169 -3.85 -7.73 22.21
N LEU A 170 -3.42 -7.84 20.96
CA LEU A 170 -2.66 -9.01 20.52
C LEU A 170 -1.34 -9.15 21.27
N ARG A 171 -0.56 -8.06 21.44
CA ARG A 171 0.69 -8.12 22.21
C ARG A 171 0.45 -8.54 23.66
N ASP A 172 -0.57 -7.98 24.30
CA ASP A 172 -0.94 -8.31 25.66
C ASP A 172 -1.38 -9.79 25.77
N ASP A 173 -2.13 -10.29 24.80
CA ASP A 173 -2.56 -11.68 24.73
C ASP A 173 -1.39 -12.65 24.52
N LEU A 174 -0.44 -12.31 23.65
CA LEU A 174 0.79 -13.09 23.44
C LEU A 174 1.70 -13.07 24.68
N ASN A 175 1.82 -11.94 25.38
CA ASN A 175 2.64 -11.80 26.57
C ASN A 175 2.09 -12.55 27.80
N LYS A 176 0.79 -12.89 27.81
CA LYS A 176 0.19 -13.72 28.87
C LYS A 176 0.64 -15.18 28.79
N VAL A 177 1.15 -15.62 27.64
CA VAL A 177 1.64 -16.98 27.45
C VAL A 177 3.07 -17.06 27.98
N GLN A 178 3.21 -17.66 29.16
CA GLN A 178 4.52 -17.85 29.81
C GLN A 178 5.32 -18.99 29.17
N ASP A 179 4.63 -20.03 28.70
CA ASP A 179 5.22 -21.21 28.09
C ASP A 179 4.39 -21.63 26.86
N TRP A 180 4.98 -21.47 25.67
CA TRP A 180 4.35 -21.82 24.41
C TRP A 180 4.33 -23.32 24.16
N ASP A 181 5.27 -24.07 24.74
CA ASP A 181 5.41 -25.51 24.52
C ASP A 181 4.37 -26.29 25.35
N ASN A 182 3.95 -25.74 26.49
CA ASN A 182 2.96 -26.34 27.39
C ASN A 182 1.58 -25.65 27.40
N ILE A 183 1.24 -24.88 26.36
CA ILE A 183 -0.04 -24.16 26.31
C ILE A 183 -1.25 -25.11 26.21
N SER A 184 -2.26 -24.90 27.05
CA SER A 184 -3.49 -25.70 26.98
C SER A 184 -4.35 -25.32 25.77
N ARG A 185 -5.14 -26.27 25.24
CA ARG A 185 -6.11 -26.00 24.16
C ARG A 185 -7.10 -24.88 24.50
N LYS A 186 -7.48 -24.74 25.78
CA LYS A 186 -8.40 -23.69 26.25
C LYS A 186 -7.76 -22.31 26.17
N GLN A 187 -6.49 -22.20 26.59
CA GLN A 187 -5.72 -20.97 26.44
C GLN A 187 -5.51 -20.63 24.96
N LEU A 188 -5.13 -21.61 24.14
CA LEU A 188 -4.94 -21.41 22.70
C LEU A 188 -6.19 -20.84 22.01
N LYS A 189 -7.38 -21.40 22.31
CA LYS A 189 -8.67 -20.90 21.77
C LYS A 189 -9.06 -19.51 22.25
N SER A 190 -8.53 -19.06 23.38
CA SER A 190 -8.80 -17.71 23.90
C SER A 190 -7.94 -16.64 23.23
N LEU A 191 -6.86 -17.04 22.55
CA LEU A 191 -5.98 -16.14 21.81
C LEU A 191 -6.53 -15.92 20.40
N LYS A 192 -6.42 -14.68 19.92
CA LYS A 192 -6.78 -14.31 18.54
C LYS A 192 -5.61 -14.58 17.59
N LEU A 193 -5.22 -15.85 17.47
CA LEU A 193 -4.04 -16.24 16.71
C LEU A 193 -4.15 -15.89 15.21
N GLU A 194 -5.36 -15.80 14.67
CA GLU A 194 -5.58 -15.35 13.30
C GLU A 194 -5.15 -13.89 13.07
N TRP A 195 -4.92 -13.11 14.13
CA TRP A 195 -4.41 -11.74 14.04
C TRP A 195 -2.89 -11.67 13.83
N ILE A 196 -2.15 -12.76 14.07
CA ILE A 196 -0.68 -12.79 13.96
C ILE A 196 -0.22 -12.49 12.54
N SER A 197 -0.88 -13.04 11.52
CA SER A 197 -0.53 -12.77 10.13
C SER A 197 -0.71 -11.30 9.77
N PHE A 198 -1.77 -10.65 10.28
CA PHE A 198 -1.99 -9.21 10.09
C PHE A 198 -0.98 -8.38 10.87
N TYR A 199 -0.59 -8.81 12.07
CA TYR A 199 0.48 -8.19 12.85
C TYR A 199 1.80 -8.19 12.09
N GLN A 200 2.24 -9.34 11.60
CA GLN A 200 3.47 -9.47 10.81
C GLN A 200 3.43 -8.63 9.53
N TYR A 201 2.29 -8.64 8.83
CA TYR A 201 2.07 -7.82 7.64
C TYR A 201 2.21 -6.32 7.94
N GLU A 202 1.51 -5.82 8.96
CA GLU A 202 1.52 -4.42 9.35
C GLU A 202 2.89 -3.98 9.86
N THR A 203 3.62 -4.83 10.61
CA THR A 203 5.03 -4.58 10.98
C THR A 203 5.90 -4.44 9.73
N THR A 204 5.77 -5.37 8.79
CA THR A 204 6.58 -5.41 7.57
C THR A 204 6.31 -4.18 6.70
N LEU A 205 5.03 -3.84 6.53
CA LEU A 205 4.62 -2.66 5.76
C LEU A 205 5.10 -1.37 6.42
N MET A 206 5.05 -1.28 7.75
CA MET A 206 5.56 -0.10 8.46
C MET A 206 7.08 0.04 8.36
N ARG A 207 7.82 -1.07 8.42
CA ARG A 207 9.28 -1.06 8.18
C ARG A 207 9.61 -0.66 6.74
N LEU A 208 8.85 -1.14 5.76
CA LEU A 208 8.97 -0.71 4.37
C LEU A 208 8.74 0.80 4.24
N ASN A 209 7.71 1.32 4.91
CA ASN A 209 7.39 2.75 4.94
C ASN A 209 8.55 3.58 5.51
N GLU A 210 9.21 3.15 6.58
CA GLU A 210 10.38 3.87 7.10
C GLU A 210 11.59 3.79 6.17
N ASN A 211 11.91 2.59 5.66
CA ASN A 211 13.09 2.38 4.82
C ASN A 211 13.01 3.16 3.50
N LEU A 212 11.82 3.26 2.92
CA LEU A 212 11.60 3.92 1.63
C LEU A 212 10.99 5.32 1.76
N LYS A 213 10.79 5.82 2.98
CA LYS A 213 10.11 7.10 3.27
C LYS A 213 8.73 7.18 2.57
N LEU A 214 7.87 6.19 2.83
CA LEU A 214 6.52 6.06 2.31
C LEU A 214 5.46 6.16 3.43
N CYS A 215 4.19 6.18 3.02
CA CYS A 215 2.97 6.22 3.83
C CYS A 215 1.89 5.26 3.27
N LEU A 216 2.28 4.03 2.90
CA LEU A 216 1.37 2.98 2.41
C LEU A 216 0.39 2.51 3.49
#